data_AF-A0A151TQQ9-F1
#
_entry.id   AF-A0A151TQQ9-F1
#
_cell.length_a   1.000
_cell.length_b   1.000
_cell.length_c   1.000
_cell.angle_alpha   90.00
_cell.angle_beta   90.00
_cell.angle_gamma   90.00
#
_symmetry.space_group_name_H-M   'P 1'
#
loop_
_entity.id
_entity.type
_entity.pdbx_description
1 polymer ?
#
loop_
_entity_poly.entity_id
_entity_poly.type
_entity_poly.pdbx_seq_one_letter_code
_entity_poly.pdbx_strand_id
1 'polypeptide(L)'
;MYAMCMWVVQLLLVLSNMDSVFIYIPEYYLEALVDCFHVLRKSDPPFVPSTIFIKRGLASFVTFVVTHFNDPRISSADLRDLLLQSISVLVQYREYLATFESNEAATQRMPKALLSAFDNRSWIPVTNILLRLCKGSGFSFSKNGESSSSSVLFQRLLREACISDEGLFSSFVNRLFNTLSWTMTEFSVSVREMQEKYQVIEFQQRKCCVIFDLSCNLTRILEFCTREIPQAFLSGPDTNLRRLTELVVFILNHISSAADAEFFDLSLRRHSQSSEKVNRGMILAPLVGIILNLLDATSSAEYRENNDLLDVFASMDCPDTVQYGFQYLLDYNWDGSFRGGAYAAKYDQLENFLSLLTCRTVLQHDKVDSVEDTDLDDSLCCICYACEADAQIAPCSHRSCYGCITRHLLNCQRCFFCNTTVTDVSKIG
;
A
#
# COMPACT_ATOMS: atom_id res chain seq x y z
N MET A 1 -39.12 -8.61 8.60
CA MET A 1 -37.75 -8.99 8.20
C MET A 1 -36.72 -7.94 8.60
N TYR A 2 -36.76 -6.71 8.05
CA TYR A 2 -35.82 -5.63 8.44
C TYR A 2 -35.71 -5.37 9.95
N ALA A 3 -36.84 -5.28 10.67
CA ALA A 3 -36.83 -5.09 12.12
C ALA A 3 -36.13 -6.24 12.88
N MET A 4 -36.26 -7.48 12.40
CA MET A 4 -35.61 -8.64 13.00
C MET A 4 -34.10 -8.62 12.72
N CYS A 5 -33.67 -8.28 11.50
CA CYS A 5 -32.27 -8.07 11.16
C CYS A 5 -31.62 -7.01 12.07
N MET A 6 -32.26 -5.85 12.24
CA MET A 6 -31.76 -4.79 13.13
C MET A 6 -31.75 -5.19 14.61
N TRP A 7 -32.74 -5.98 15.04
CA TRP A 7 -32.75 -6.54 16.38
C TRP A 7 -31.58 -7.52 16.61
N VAL A 8 -31.24 -8.36 15.62
CA VAL A 8 -30.08 -9.26 15.69
C VAL A 8 -28.77 -8.48 15.78
N VAL A 9 -28.61 -7.38 15.01
CA VAL A 9 -27.43 -6.49 15.15
C VAL A 9 -27.30 -5.99 16.59
N GLN A 10 -28.40 -5.49 17.16
CA GLN A 10 -28.42 -4.95 18.52
C GLN A 10 -28.14 -6.04 19.57
N LEU A 11 -28.71 -7.22 19.39
CA LEU A 11 -28.43 -8.37 20.23
C LEU A 11 -26.94 -8.72 20.21
N LEU A 12 -26.34 -8.85 19.04
CA LEU A 12 -24.92 -9.18 18.92
C LEU A 12 -24.02 -8.09 19.50
N LEU A 13 -24.38 -6.81 19.34
CA LEU A 13 -23.67 -5.71 20.00
C LEU A 13 -23.72 -5.82 21.52
N VAL A 14 -24.89 -6.07 22.10
CA VAL A 14 -25.03 -6.25 23.55
C VAL A 14 -24.23 -7.46 24.03
N LEU A 15 -24.35 -8.59 23.35
CA LEU A 15 -23.62 -9.82 23.68
C LEU A 15 -22.11 -9.65 23.53
N SER A 16 -21.66 -8.81 22.60
CA SER A 16 -20.22 -8.53 22.43
C SER A 16 -19.57 -7.77 23.57
N ASN A 17 -20.37 -7.14 24.44
CA ASN A 17 -19.88 -6.54 25.68
C ASN A 17 -19.76 -7.57 26.82
N MET A 18 -20.20 -8.81 26.60
CA MET A 18 -20.11 -9.91 27.56
C MET A 18 -19.05 -10.91 27.08
N ASP A 19 -17.78 -10.64 27.41
CA ASP A 19 -16.62 -11.40 26.90
C ASP A 19 -16.75 -12.92 27.02
N SER A 20 -17.26 -13.40 28.16
CA SER A 20 -17.44 -14.83 28.42
C SER A 20 -18.57 -15.48 27.64
N VAL A 21 -19.49 -14.70 27.05
CA VAL A 21 -20.67 -15.20 26.33
C VAL A 21 -20.49 -15.09 24.83
N PHE A 22 -19.85 -14.01 24.36
CA PHE A 22 -19.73 -13.72 22.93
C PHE A 22 -19.05 -14.85 22.14
N ILE A 23 -18.05 -15.50 22.73
CA ILE A 23 -17.32 -16.63 22.13
C ILE A 23 -18.18 -17.88 21.87
N TYR A 24 -19.33 -18.01 22.53
CA TYR A 24 -20.24 -19.14 22.39
C TYR A 24 -21.39 -18.86 21.41
N ILE A 25 -21.46 -17.66 20.83
CA ILE A 25 -22.49 -17.32 19.87
C ILE A 25 -22.26 -18.10 18.58
N PRO A 26 -23.24 -18.88 18.09
CA PRO A 26 -23.10 -19.61 16.84
C PRO A 26 -22.82 -18.67 15.67
N GLU A 27 -21.82 -19.05 14.86
CA GLU A 27 -21.36 -18.33 13.66
C GLU A 27 -22.51 -17.95 12.71
N TYR A 28 -23.49 -18.84 12.59
CA TYR A 28 -24.69 -18.66 11.78
C TYR A 28 -25.45 -17.34 12.08
N TYR A 29 -25.48 -16.87 13.32
CA TYR A 29 -26.16 -15.60 13.64
C TYR A 29 -25.49 -14.40 12.97
N LEU A 30 -24.16 -14.43 12.84
CA LEU A 30 -23.39 -13.37 12.20
C LEU A 30 -23.53 -13.47 10.68
N GLU A 31 -23.33 -14.67 10.12
CA GLU A 31 -23.47 -14.91 8.68
C GLU A 31 -24.87 -14.52 8.18
N ALA A 32 -25.92 -15.06 8.81
CA ALA A 32 -27.30 -14.76 8.45
C ALA A 32 -27.63 -13.27 8.63
N LEU A 33 -27.05 -12.61 9.63
CA LEU A 33 -27.22 -11.16 9.82
C LEU A 33 -26.65 -10.39 8.63
N VAL A 34 -25.41 -10.66 8.25
CA VAL A 34 -24.71 -9.93 7.17
C VAL A 34 -25.41 -10.18 5.83
N ASP A 35 -25.80 -11.42 5.54
CA ASP A 35 -26.51 -11.78 4.32
C ASP A 35 -27.88 -11.10 4.25
N CYS A 36 -28.67 -11.19 5.32
CA CYS A 36 -29.97 -10.51 5.38
C CYS A 36 -29.81 -9.00 5.19
N PHE A 37 -28.79 -8.40 5.81
CA PHE A 37 -28.54 -6.97 5.69
C PHE A 37 -28.25 -6.56 4.23
N HIS A 38 -27.38 -7.29 3.52
CA HIS A 38 -27.05 -6.96 2.13
C HIS A 38 -28.16 -7.30 1.14
N VAL A 39 -28.94 -8.35 1.37
CA VAL A 39 -30.14 -8.66 0.58
C VAL A 39 -31.17 -7.53 0.73
N LEU A 40 -31.45 -7.09 1.96
CA LEU A 40 -32.37 -5.98 2.22
C LEU A 40 -31.86 -4.65 1.65
N ARG A 41 -30.54 -4.43 1.65
CA ARG A 41 -29.92 -3.24 1.06
C ARG A 41 -30.03 -3.20 -0.47
N LYS A 42 -29.94 -4.36 -1.12
CA LYS A 42 -29.95 -4.51 -2.59
C LYS A 42 -31.34 -4.79 -3.17
N SER A 43 -32.37 -4.92 -2.34
CA SER A 43 -33.72 -5.27 -2.80
C SER A 43 -34.26 -4.23 -3.77
N ASP A 44 -34.77 -4.68 -4.91
CA ASP A 44 -35.51 -3.88 -5.87
C ASP A 44 -36.85 -4.56 -6.17
N PRO A 45 -38.00 -3.96 -5.79
CA PRO A 45 -38.16 -2.67 -5.10
C PRO A 45 -37.60 -2.67 -3.66
N PRO A 46 -37.25 -1.49 -3.10
CA PRO A 46 -36.67 -1.40 -1.76
C PRO A 46 -37.65 -1.88 -0.68
N PHE A 47 -37.20 -2.81 0.17
CA PHE A 47 -38.02 -3.39 1.25
C PHE A 47 -38.38 -2.36 2.33
N VAL A 48 -37.49 -1.38 2.58
CA VAL A 48 -37.74 -0.20 3.43
C VAL A 48 -37.26 1.05 2.70
N PRO A 49 -37.89 2.22 2.90
CA PRO A 49 -37.38 3.49 2.38
C PRO A 49 -35.92 3.71 2.80
N SER A 50 -35.07 4.18 1.88
CA SER A 50 -33.63 4.40 2.13
C SER A 50 -33.38 5.27 3.38
N THR A 51 -34.27 6.23 3.64
CA THR A 51 -34.21 7.08 4.84
C THR A 51 -34.40 6.30 6.15
N ILE A 52 -35.28 5.29 6.17
CA ILE A 52 -35.48 4.41 7.32
C ILE A 52 -34.28 3.47 7.46
N PHE A 53 -33.81 2.90 6.35
CA PHE A 53 -32.65 2.01 6.33
C PHE A 53 -31.41 2.67 6.96
N ILE A 54 -31.10 3.90 6.53
CA ILE A 54 -29.97 4.69 7.00
C ILE A 54 -30.17 5.13 8.46
N LYS A 55 -31.34 5.68 8.81
CA LYS A 55 -31.56 6.28 10.15
C LYS A 55 -31.77 5.27 11.28
N ARG A 56 -32.32 4.08 11.01
CA ARG A 56 -32.79 3.16 12.08
C ARG A 56 -32.04 1.83 12.16
N GLY A 57 -30.99 1.62 11.37
CA GLY A 57 -30.32 0.31 11.34
C GLY A 57 -28.88 0.30 10.88
N LEU A 58 -28.55 1.12 9.88
CA LEU A 58 -27.21 1.18 9.32
C LEU A 58 -26.15 1.55 10.38
N ALA A 59 -26.43 2.51 11.26
CA ALA A 59 -25.45 2.93 12.28
C ALA A 59 -25.03 1.78 13.20
N SER A 60 -25.98 0.98 13.68
CA SER A 60 -25.70 -0.17 14.54
C SER A 60 -24.96 -1.27 13.79
N PHE A 61 -25.33 -1.51 12.52
CA PHE A 61 -24.64 -2.47 11.68
C PHE A 61 -23.19 -2.04 11.44
N VAL A 62 -22.96 -0.75 11.13
CA VAL A 62 -21.63 -0.14 11.02
C VAL A 62 -20.85 -0.32 12.31
N THR A 63 -21.41 0.02 13.48
CA THR A 63 -20.76 -0.18 14.78
C THR A 63 -20.31 -1.63 14.97
N PHE A 64 -21.15 -2.60 14.61
CA PHE A 64 -20.84 -4.02 14.74
C PHE A 64 -19.69 -4.41 13.79
N VAL A 65 -19.82 -4.16 12.48
CA VAL A 65 -18.80 -4.59 11.52
C VAL A 65 -17.43 -3.97 11.80
N VAL A 66 -17.36 -2.67 12.16
CA VAL A 66 -16.08 -1.98 12.44
C VAL A 66 -15.46 -2.38 13.77
N THR A 67 -16.26 -2.85 14.71
CA THR A 67 -15.75 -3.34 16.00
C THR A 67 -15.22 -4.77 15.89
N HIS A 68 -15.78 -5.57 15.00
CA HIS A 68 -15.63 -7.02 15.04
C HIS A 68 -14.81 -7.63 13.91
N PHE A 69 -14.52 -6.91 12.83
CA PHE A 69 -13.80 -7.48 11.69
C PHE A 69 -12.37 -7.96 12.02
N ASN A 70 -11.74 -7.40 13.06
CA ASN A 70 -10.43 -7.81 13.56
C ASN A 70 -10.49 -8.28 15.02
N ASP A 71 -11.66 -8.74 15.48
CA ASP A 71 -11.85 -9.19 16.86
C ASP A 71 -11.36 -10.64 17.01
N PRO A 72 -10.37 -10.92 17.88
CA PRO A 72 -9.83 -12.27 18.06
C PRO A 72 -10.84 -13.25 18.67
N ARG A 73 -11.93 -12.77 19.26
CA ARG A 73 -13.02 -13.62 19.78
C ARG A 73 -13.82 -14.28 18.65
N ILE A 74 -13.75 -13.76 17.42
CA ILE A 74 -14.32 -14.40 16.23
C ILE A 74 -13.24 -15.29 15.61
N SER A 75 -13.27 -16.57 15.98
CA SER A 75 -12.29 -17.56 15.52
C SER A 75 -12.35 -17.81 14.01
N SER A 76 -13.57 -17.77 13.43
CA SER A 76 -13.75 -17.97 11.99
C SER A 76 -13.22 -16.79 11.21
N ALA A 77 -12.15 -17.06 10.47
CA ALA A 77 -11.54 -16.07 9.62
C ALA A 77 -12.41 -15.76 8.38
N ASP A 78 -13.27 -16.68 7.95
CA ASP A 78 -14.25 -16.43 6.88
C ASP A 78 -15.30 -15.40 7.31
N LEU A 79 -15.74 -15.45 8.58
CA LEU A 79 -16.63 -14.42 9.13
C LEU A 79 -15.95 -13.05 9.24
N ARG A 80 -14.68 -13.01 9.65
CA ARG A 80 -13.90 -11.76 9.67
C ARG A 80 -13.75 -11.16 8.27
N ASP A 81 -13.50 -12.01 7.27
CA ASP A 81 -13.46 -11.60 5.85
C ASP A 81 -14.83 -11.13 5.36
N LEU A 82 -15.94 -11.76 5.77
CA LEU A 82 -17.32 -11.33 5.48
C LEU A 82 -17.64 -9.94 6.05
N LEU A 83 -17.17 -9.64 7.26
CA LEU A 83 -17.28 -8.30 7.87
C LEU A 83 -16.46 -7.26 7.09
N LEU A 84 -15.21 -7.58 6.73
CA LEU A 84 -14.36 -6.72 5.91
C LEU A 84 -14.99 -6.45 4.53
N GLN A 85 -15.51 -7.47 3.86
CA GLN A 85 -16.23 -7.32 2.59
C GLN A 85 -17.45 -6.42 2.74
N SER A 86 -18.19 -6.54 3.85
CA SER A 86 -19.32 -5.66 4.16
C SER A 86 -18.89 -4.20 4.26
N ILE A 87 -17.80 -3.91 4.97
CA ILE A 87 -17.22 -2.56 5.04
C ILE A 87 -16.83 -2.09 3.64
N SER A 88 -16.06 -2.90 2.90
CA SER A 88 -15.59 -2.59 1.55
C SER A 88 -16.71 -2.22 0.58
N VAL A 89 -17.84 -2.92 0.66
CA VAL A 89 -19.02 -2.61 -0.16
C VAL A 89 -19.71 -1.33 0.29
N LEU A 90 -19.86 -1.11 1.61
CA LEU A 90 -20.60 0.04 2.12
C LEU A 90 -19.86 1.37 1.89
N VAL A 91 -18.55 1.42 2.12
CA VAL A 91 -17.76 2.66 1.94
C VAL A 91 -17.72 3.16 0.49
N GLN A 92 -18.12 2.32 -0.48
CA GLN A 92 -18.23 2.73 -1.88
C GLN A 92 -19.36 3.73 -2.12
N TYR A 93 -20.41 3.74 -1.30
CA TYR A 93 -21.56 4.61 -1.47
C TYR A 93 -21.49 5.80 -0.51
N ARG A 94 -21.60 7.02 -1.05
CA ARG A 94 -21.50 8.28 -0.28
C ARG A 94 -22.46 8.34 0.91
N GLU A 95 -23.69 7.86 0.74
CA GLU A 95 -24.72 7.85 1.78
C GLU A 95 -24.34 6.95 2.96
N TYR A 96 -23.70 5.81 2.69
CA TYR A 96 -23.26 4.89 3.74
C TYR A 96 -21.96 5.37 4.38
N LEU A 97 -21.02 5.90 3.58
CA LEU A 97 -19.78 6.49 4.08
C LEU A 97 -20.05 7.60 5.12
N ALA A 98 -21.06 8.45 4.90
CA ALA A 98 -21.48 9.45 5.89
C ALA A 98 -21.89 8.84 7.24
N THR A 99 -22.38 7.60 7.25
CA THR A 99 -22.68 6.88 8.49
C THR A 99 -21.40 6.38 9.17
N PHE A 100 -20.38 5.97 8.44
CA PHE A 100 -19.07 5.66 9.03
C PHE A 100 -18.44 6.93 9.63
N GLU A 101 -18.54 8.07 8.94
CA GLU A 101 -17.96 9.34 9.39
C GLU A 101 -18.62 9.89 10.67
N SER A 102 -19.90 9.60 10.88
CA SER A 102 -20.65 10.01 12.08
C SER A 102 -20.69 8.94 13.17
N ASN A 103 -20.09 7.76 12.94
CA ASN A 103 -20.09 6.65 13.90
C ASN A 103 -18.85 6.69 14.79
N GLU A 104 -19.06 6.75 16.10
CA GLU A 104 -17.99 6.84 17.10
C GLU A 104 -17.05 5.62 17.07
N ALA A 105 -17.60 4.39 16.99
CA ALA A 105 -16.78 3.19 16.93
C ALA A 105 -15.95 3.13 15.65
N ALA A 106 -16.52 3.54 14.52
CA ALA A 106 -15.81 3.60 13.25
C ALA A 106 -14.65 4.61 13.31
N THR A 107 -14.92 5.83 13.76
CA THR A 107 -13.90 6.89 13.81
C THR A 107 -12.77 6.58 14.80
N GLN A 108 -13.07 5.94 15.94
CA GLN A 108 -12.06 5.63 16.96
C GLN A 108 -11.26 4.34 16.68
N ARG A 109 -11.90 3.29 16.17
CA ARG A 109 -11.30 1.94 16.12
C ARG A 109 -10.84 1.54 14.73
N MET A 110 -11.62 1.90 13.71
CA MET A 110 -11.42 1.40 12.34
C MET A 110 -10.04 1.74 11.75
N PRO A 111 -9.46 2.94 11.93
CA PRO A 111 -8.16 3.27 11.35
C PRO A 111 -7.05 2.31 11.80
N LYS A 112 -6.84 2.15 13.11
CA LYS A 112 -5.82 1.25 13.67
C LYS A 112 -6.12 -0.21 13.35
N ALA A 113 -7.40 -0.61 13.44
CA ALA A 113 -7.79 -1.98 13.14
C ALA A 113 -7.55 -2.36 11.67
N LEU A 114 -7.76 -1.44 10.72
CA LEU A 114 -7.46 -1.68 9.29
C LEU A 114 -5.96 -1.86 9.05
N LEU A 115 -5.13 -0.99 9.62
CA LEU A 115 -3.67 -1.10 9.51
C LEU A 115 -3.18 -2.44 10.08
N SER A 116 -3.74 -2.86 11.23
CA SER A 116 -3.41 -4.14 11.86
C SER A 116 -3.87 -5.35 11.05
N ALA A 117 -5.06 -5.28 10.44
CA ALA A 117 -5.68 -6.35 9.65
C ALA A 117 -5.10 -6.50 8.24
N PHE A 118 -4.21 -5.59 7.82
CA PHE A 118 -3.43 -5.76 6.60
C PHE A 118 -2.40 -6.87 6.83
N ASP A 119 -2.78 -8.11 6.51
CA ASP A 119 -1.97 -9.32 6.65
C ASP A 119 -2.05 -10.21 5.39
N ASN A 120 -1.35 -11.35 5.41
CA ASN A 120 -1.28 -12.26 4.27
C ASN A 120 -2.64 -12.78 3.78
N ARG A 121 -3.68 -12.73 4.62
CA ARG A 121 -5.01 -13.25 4.30
C ARG A 121 -5.95 -12.13 3.84
N SER A 122 -6.02 -11.05 4.59
CA SER A 122 -7.05 -10.01 4.42
C SER A 122 -6.55 -8.75 3.72
N TRP A 123 -5.32 -8.74 3.18
CA TRP A 123 -4.78 -7.56 2.49
C TRP A 123 -5.64 -7.07 1.32
N ILE A 124 -6.31 -7.95 0.55
CA ILE A 124 -7.17 -7.53 -0.59
C ILE A 124 -8.37 -6.70 -0.12
N PRO A 125 -9.25 -7.20 0.77
CA PRO A 125 -10.37 -6.40 1.23
C PRO A 125 -9.93 -5.14 2.00
N VAL A 126 -8.85 -5.21 2.79
CA VAL A 126 -8.30 -4.03 3.47
C VAL A 126 -7.78 -2.99 2.47
N THR A 127 -7.06 -3.41 1.42
CA THR A 127 -6.60 -2.54 0.32
C THR A 127 -7.78 -1.82 -0.32
N ASN A 128 -8.86 -2.55 -0.62
CA ASN A 128 -10.05 -1.97 -1.23
C ASN A 128 -10.73 -0.93 -0.32
N ILE A 129 -10.78 -1.17 0.99
CA ILE A 129 -11.31 -0.19 1.96
C ILE A 129 -10.40 1.03 2.02
N LEU A 130 -9.11 0.85 2.25
CA LEU A 130 -8.13 1.94 2.36
C LEU A 130 -8.12 2.79 1.09
N LEU A 131 -8.11 2.17 -0.09
CA LEU A 131 -8.17 2.87 -1.36
C LEU A 131 -9.41 3.77 -1.45
N ARG A 132 -10.59 3.30 -0.98
CA ARG A 132 -11.83 4.08 -0.97
C ARG A 132 -11.75 5.28 -0.01
N LEU A 133 -11.24 5.06 1.20
CA LEU A 133 -11.06 6.14 2.19
C LEU A 133 -10.03 7.18 1.71
N CYS A 134 -8.95 6.72 1.10
CA CYS A 134 -7.84 7.51 0.55
C CYS A 134 -8.05 7.90 -0.93
N LYS A 135 -9.28 7.88 -1.48
CA LYS A 135 -9.49 8.45 -2.83
C LYS A 135 -9.36 9.96 -2.82
N GLY A 136 -9.02 10.53 -3.98
CA GLY A 136 -8.88 11.99 -4.13
C GLY A 136 -7.55 12.53 -3.57
N SER A 137 -6.71 11.66 -3.01
CA SER A 137 -5.38 11.98 -2.54
C SER A 137 -4.32 11.32 -3.40
N GLY A 138 -3.76 12.07 -4.35
CA GLY A 138 -2.68 11.58 -5.19
C GLY A 138 -2.56 12.34 -6.50
N PHE A 139 -1.44 12.15 -7.16
CA PHE A 139 -1.19 12.54 -8.53
C PHE A 139 -2.26 11.94 -9.45
N SER A 140 -2.74 12.72 -10.42
CA SER A 140 -3.86 12.39 -11.32
C SER A 140 -5.28 12.46 -10.78
N PHE A 141 -5.49 12.64 -9.48
CA PHE A 141 -6.85 12.89 -9.01
C PHE A 141 -7.22 14.37 -9.18
N SER A 142 -7.99 14.67 -10.23
CA SER A 142 -8.64 15.99 -10.33
C SER A 142 -9.66 16.11 -9.20
N LYS A 143 -9.65 17.25 -8.48
CA LYS A 143 -10.66 17.56 -7.44
C LYS A 143 -12.10 17.63 -7.98
N ASN A 144 -12.31 17.54 -9.30
CA ASN A 144 -13.56 17.88 -9.97
C ASN A 144 -14.33 16.66 -10.53
N GLY A 145 -13.96 15.42 -10.14
CA GLY A 145 -14.76 14.23 -10.48
C GLY A 145 -15.89 14.00 -9.49
N GLU A 146 -17.11 14.46 -9.82
CA GLU A 146 -18.32 14.51 -8.99
C GLU A 146 -18.88 13.19 -8.43
N SER A 147 -18.22 12.03 -8.58
CA SER A 147 -18.80 10.72 -8.25
C SER A 147 -17.96 9.81 -7.35
N SER A 148 -16.89 10.30 -6.72
CA SER A 148 -16.06 9.44 -5.86
C SER A 148 -16.13 9.82 -4.38
N SER A 149 -16.75 8.93 -3.59
CA SER A 149 -16.88 8.93 -2.14
C SER A 149 -15.50 8.82 -1.45
N SER A 150 -14.77 9.93 -1.38
CA SER A 150 -13.59 10.07 -0.51
C SER A 150 -13.99 10.63 0.85
N SER A 151 -13.25 10.28 1.91
CA SER A 151 -13.47 10.80 3.25
C SER A 151 -12.23 11.54 3.76
N VAL A 152 -12.30 12.87 3.79
CA VAL A 152 -11.26 13.71 4.40
C VAL A 152 -11.10 13.38 5.88
N LEU A 153 -12.20 13.03 6.56
CA LEU A 153 -12.17 12.62 7.96
C LEU A 153 -11.33 11.36 8.16
N PHE A 154 -11.61 10.29 7.41
CA PHE A 154 -10.84 9.05 7.56
C PHE A 154 -9.40 9.17 7.07
N GLN A 155 -9.11 10.02 6.07
CA GLN A 155 -7.72 10.33 5.69
C GLN A 155 -6.94 10.93 6.86
N ARG A 156 -7.53 11.90 7.56
CA ARG A 156 -6.94 12.50 8.76
C ARG A 156 -6.78 11.46 9.89
N LEU A 157 -7.81 10.65 10.15
CA LEU A 157 -7.78 9.64 11.21
C LEU A 157 -6.75 8.53 10.92
N LEU A 158 -6.58 8.12 9.66
CA LEU A 158 -5.54 7.17 9.25
C LEU A 158 -4.15 7.78 9.46
N ARG A 159 -3.95 9.03 9.06
CA ARG A 159 -2.71 9.76 9.32
C ARG A 159 -2.40 9.82 10.82
N GLU A 160 -3.37 10.21 11.65
CA GLU A 160 -3.23 10.28 13.11
C GLU A 160 -2.91 8.90 13.70
N ALA A 161 -3.57 7.84 13.23
CA ALA A 161 -3.28 6.47 13.65
C ALA A 161 -1.83 6.08 13.37
N CYS A 162 -1.33 6.36 12.16
CA CYS A 162 0.05 6.06 11.78
C CYS A 162 1.09 6.87 12.57
N ILE A 163 0.82 8.15 12.83
CA ILE A 163 1.74 9.02 13.61
C ILE A 163 1.74 8.62 15.09
N SER A 164 0.58 8.23 15.63
CA SER A 164 0.45 7.88 17.05
C SER A 164 1.06 6.52 17.41
N ASP A 165 1.27 5.66 16.43
CA ASP A 165 1.71 4.27 16.63
C ASP A 165 2.71 3.88 15.52
N GLU A 166 3.96 4.30 15.71
CA GLU A 166 5.05 4.06 14.75
C GLU A 166 5.31 2.57 14.52
N GLY A 167 5.12 1.72 15.55
CA GLY A 167 5.29 0.27 15.45
C GLY A 167 4.24 -0.37 14.55
N LEU A 168 2.97 0.02 14.72
CA LEU A 168 1.88 -0.40 13.84
C LEU A 168 2.12 0.05 12.40
N PHE A 169 2.51 1.31 12.21
CA PHE A 169 2.78 1.85 10.87
C PHE A 169 3.97 1.16 10.20
N SER A 170 5.07 0.94 10.93
CA SER A 170 6.25 0.22 10.43
C SER A 170 5.90 -1.21 10.00
N SER A 171 5.13 -1.93 10.82
CA SER A 171 4.63 -3.26 10.44
C SER A 171 3.73 -3.22 9.20
N PHE A 172 2.82 -2.25 9.12
CA PHE A 172 1.93 -2.06 7.97
C PHE A 172 2.72 -1.78 6.69
N VAL A 173 3.65 -0.82 6.71
CA VAL A 173 4.49 -0.45 5.56
C VAL A 173 5.39 -1.61 5.13
N ASN A 174 5.98 -2.34 6.08
CA ASN A 174 6.77 -3.53 5.76
C ASN A 174 5.94 -4.57 4.99
N ARG A 175 4.71 -4.85 5.45
CA ARG A 175 3.79 -5.75 4.75
C ARG A 175 3.38 -5.19 3.40
N LEU A 176 3.06 -3.91 3.31
CA LEU A 176 2.70 -3.24 2.05
C LEU A 176 3.81 -3.37 1.00
N PHE A 177 5.06 -3.12 1.38
CA PHE A 177 6.21 -3.32 0.50
C PHE A 177 6.32 -4.79 0.05
N ASN A 178 6.25 -5.75 0.98
CA ASN A 178 6.34 -7.17 0.65
C ASN A 178 5.21 -7.60 -0.30
N THR A 179 3.98 -7.19 -0.02
CA THR A 179 2.81 -7.51 -0.86
C THR A 179 2.93 -6.88 -2.24
N LEU A 180 3.32 -5.61 -2.36
CA LEU A 180 3.47 -4.95 -3.66
C LEU A 180 4.62 -5.53 -4.48
N SER A 181 5.76 -5.84 -3.86
CA SER A 181 6.84 -6.56 -4.55
C SER A 181 6.35 -7.90 -5.09
N TRP A 182 5.64 -8.68 -4.27
CA TRP A 182 5.10 -9.98 -4.68
C TRP A 182 4.08 -9.85 -5.81
N THR A 183 3.10 -8.93 -5.71
CA THR A 183 2.10 -8.75 -6.79
C THR A 183 2.75 -8.31 -8.10
N MET A 184 3.80 -7.49 -8.03
CA MET A 184 4.54 -7.06 -9.22
C MET A 184 5.41 -8.17 -9.83
N THR A 185 5.99 -9.06 -9.01
CA THR A 185 6.64 -10.28 -9.51
C THR A 185 5.62 -11.20 -10.20
N GLU A 186 4.48 -11.46 -9.58
CA GLU A 186 3.42 -12.29 -10.16
C GLU A 186 2.86 -11.69 -11.46
N PHE A 187 2.73 -10.36 -11.53
CA PHE A 187 2.36 -9.66 -12.76
C PHE A 187 3.39 -9.93 -13.86
N SER A 188 4.67 -9.74 -13.54
CA SER A 188 5.77 -9.91 -14.51
C SER A 188 5.88 -11.35 -15.02
N VAL A 189 5.70 -12.33 -14.14
CA VAL A 189 5.63 -13.76 -14.52
C VAL A 189 4.43 -14.00 -15.42
N SER A 190 3.25 -13.49 -15.06
CA SER A 190 2.03 -13.66 -15.85
C SER A 190 2.17 -13.06 -17.25
N VAL A 191 2.79 -11.89 -17.39
CA VAL A 191 3.07 -11.26 -18.69
C VAL A 191 4.04 -12.11 -19.49
N ARG A 192 5.14 -12.57 -18.89
CA ARG A 192 6.15 -13.39 -19.58
C ARG A 192 5.58 -14.71 -20.08
N GLU A 193 4.78 -15.40 -19.27
CA GLU A 193 4.12 -16.65 -19.67
C GLU A 193 3.20 -16.47 -20.89
N MET A 194 2.50 -15.33 -20.98
CA MET A 194 1.67 -15.01 -22.14
C MET A 194 2.52 -14.67 -23.37
N GLN A 195 3.66 -13.99 -23.19
CA GLN A 195 4.60 -13.66 -24.27
C GLN A 195 5.25 -14.92 -24.86
N GLU A 196 5.75 -15.82 -24.01
CA GLU A 196 6.43 -17.05 -24.44
C GLU A 196 5.51 -17.97 -25.25
N LYS A 197 4.22 -18.02 -24.90
CA LYS A 197 3.23 -18.88 -25.57
C LYS A 197 2.62 -18.24 -26.83
N TYR A 198 2.83 -16.92 -27.05
CA TYR A 198 2.16 -16.13 -28.10
C TYR A 198 0.63 -16.39 -28.18
N GLN A 199 0.02 -16.77 -27.05
CA GLN A 199 -1.40 -17.09 -26.94
C GLN A 199 -1.95 -16.43 -25.68
N VAL A 200 -2.82 -15.44 -25.87
CA VAL A 200 -3.54 -14.80 -24.78
C VAL A 200 -4.77 -15.66 -24.48
N ILE A 201 -4.62 -16.63 -23.58
CA ILE A 201 -5.75 -17.41 -23.06
C ILE A 201 -6.55 -16.52 -22.12
N GLU A 202 -7.88 -16.46 -22.29
CA GLU A 202 -8.77 -15.58 -21.54
C GLU A 202 -8.58 -15.67 -20.00
N PHE A 203 -8.37 -16.89 -19.49
CA PHE A 203 -8.10 -17.11 -18.07
C PHE A 203 -6.80 -16.43 -17.58
N GLN A 204 -5.70 -16.59 -18.33
CA GLN A 204 -4.41 -15.98 -17.99
C GLN A 204 -4.48 -14.44 -18.08
N GLN A 205 -5.20 -13.94 -19.09
CA GLN A 205 -5.44 -12.51 -19.27
C GLN A 205 -6.21 -11.91 -18.08
N ARG A 206 -7.30 -12.56 -17.64
CA ARG A 206 -8.07 -12.14 -16.47
C ARG A 206 -7.23 -12.14 -15.20
N LYS A 207 -6.42 -13.20 -14.97
CA LYS A 207 -5.48 -13.27 -13.84
C LYS A 207 -4.50 -12.10 -13.87
N CYS A 208 -3.88 -11.84 -15.02
CA CYS A 208 -2.93 -10.75 -15.21
C CYS A 208 -3.57 -9.38 -14.92
N CYS A 209 -4.79 -9.14 -15.44
CA CYS A 209 -5.54 -7.91 -15.18
C CYS A 209 -5.82 -7.71 -13.69
N VAL A 210 -6.27 -8.75 -12.98
CA VAL A 210 -6.55 -8.68 -11.55
C VAL A 210 -5.28 -8.38 -10.75
N ILE A 211 -4.16 -9.02 -11.08
CA ILE A 211 -2.89 -8.77 -10.41
C ILE A 211 -2.40 -7.33 -10.67
N PHE A 212 -2.52 -6.86 -11.92
CA PHE A 212 -2.16 -5.48 -12.26
C PHE A 212 -3.02 -4.45 -11.50
N ASP A 213 -4.34 -4.67 -11.42
CA ASP A 213 -5.25 -3.81 -10.65
C ASP A 213 -4.86 -3.78 -9.16
N LEU A 214 -4.52 -4.94 -8.58
CA LEU A 214 -4.06 -5.04 -7.20
C LEU A 214 -2.74 -4.29 -6.98
N SER A 215 -1.77 -4.45 -7.89
CA SER A 215 -0.51 -3.68 -7.84
C SER A 215 -0.78 -2.18 -7.91
N CYS A 216 -1.64 -1.71 -8.81
CA CYS A 216 -2.02 -0.29 -8.88
C CYS A 216 -2.62 0.20 -7.56
N ASN A 217 -3.53 -0.57 -6.96
CA ASN A 217 -4.18 -0.19 -5.71
C ASN A 217 -3.20 -0.11 -4.53
N LEU A 218 -2.26 -1.05 -4.45
CA LEU A 218 -1.20 -1.03 -3.43
C LEU A 218 -0.25 0.16 -3.61
N THR A 219 0.16 0.47 -4.85
CA THR A 219 1.00 1.66 -5.15
C THR A 219 0.26 2.95 -4.78
N ARG A 220 -1.06 3.01 -4.93
CA ARG A 220 -1.89 4.16 -4.51
C ARG A 220 -1.95 4.33 -2.99
N ILE A 221 -1.98 3.24 -2.24
CA ILE A 221 -1.89 3.30 -0.77
C ILE A 221 -0.49 3.78 -0.36
N LEU A 222 0.55 3.31 -1.04
CA LEU A 222 1.91 3.75 -0.79
C LEU A 222 2.10 5.24 -1.10
N GLU A 223 1.52 5.74 -2.19
CA GLU A 223 1.44 7.17 -2.51
C GLU A 223 0.76 7.98 -1.41
N PHE A 224 -0.35 7.47 -0.84
CA PHE A 224 -1.00 8.10 0.30
C PHE A 224 -0.06 8.16 1.52
N CYS A 225 0.66 7.07 1.82
CA CYS A 225 1.62 7.03 2.94
C CYS A 225 2.74 8.07 2.77
N THR A 226 3.33 8.22 1.59
CA THR A 226 4.41 9.20 1.36
C THR A 226 3.91 10.63 1.41
N ARG A 227 2.63 10.87 1.11
CA ARG A 227 2.01 12.20 1.22
C ARG A 227 1.69 12.60 2.65
N GLU A 228 1.03 11.71 3.39
CA GLU A 228 0.50 12.04 4.71
C GLU A 228 1.54 11.88 5.84
N ILE A 229 2.52 11.01 5.60
CA ILE A 229 3.53 10.59 6.59
C ILE A 229 4.94 10.61 5.95
N PRO A 230 5.36 11.71 5.27
CA PRO A 230 6.67 11.79 4.63
C PRO A 230 7.84 11.59 5.61
N GLN A 231 7.66 12.00 6.88
CA GLN A 231 8.67 11.88 7.93
C GLN A 231 9.10 10.43 8.18
N ALA A 232 8.22 9.44 7.97
CA ALA A 232 8.57 8.05 8.16
C ALA A 232 9.54 7.51 7.10
N PHE A 233 9.70 8.23 5.98
CA PHE A 233 10.64 7.92 4.91
C PHE A 233 11.87 8.84 4.97
N LEU A 234 11.68 10.14 5.18
CA LEU A 234 12.76 11.13 5.19
C LEU A 234 13.52 11.21 6.51
N SER A 235 12.87 10.91 7.63
CA SER A 235 13.47 10.98 8.98
C SER A 235 13.37 9.68 9.78
N GLY A 236 12.65 8.69 9.24
CA GLY A 236 12.56 7.34 9.81
C GLY A 236 13.76 6.45 9.43
N PRO A 237 13.66 5.13 9.69
CA PRO A 237 14.73 4.19 9.36
C PRO A 237 15.09 4.23 7.88
N ASP A 238 16.38 4.26 7.54
CA ASP A 238 16.92 4.29 6.17
C ASP A 238 16.31 3.21 5.27
N THR A 239 15.96 2.06 5.87
CA THR A 239 15.34 0.93 5.18
C THR A 239 14.03 1.30 4.49
N ASN A 240 13.27 2.26 5.03
CA ASN A 240 11.99 2.67 4.44
C ASN A 240 12.22 3.39 3.10
N LEU A 241 13.14 4.36 3.06
CA LEU A 241 13.42 5.10 1.84
C LEU A 241 14.10 4.22 0.80
N ARG A 242 15.10 3.42 1.19
CA ARG A 242 15.80 2.50 0.27
C ARG A 242 14.84 1.49 -0.37
N ARG A 243 13.96 0.85 0.43
CA ARG A 243 12.97 -0.10 -0.11
C ARG A 243 11.94 0.59 -1.00
N LEU A 244 11.53 1.81 -0.66
CA LEU A 244 10.63 2.59 -1.50
C LEU A 244 11.25 2.88 -2.87
N THR A 245 12.48 3.40 -2.90
CA THR A 245 13.17 3.72 -4.15
C THR A 245 13.46 2.46 -4.97
N GLU A 246 13.91 1.37 -4.33
CA GLU A 246 14.10 0.06 -4.99
C GLU A 246 12.80 -0.41 -5.64
N LEU A 247 11.67 -0.28 -4.94
CA LEU A 247 10.37 -0.69 -5.44
C LEU A 247 9.90 0.20 -6.59
N VAL A 248 10.15 1.51 -6.53
CA VAL A 248 9.85 2.44 -7.64
C VAL A 248 10.62 2.02 -8.89
N VAL A 249 11.93 1.80 -8.79
CA VAL A 249 12.78 1.39 -9.92
C VAL A 249 12.37 0.01 -10.43
N PHE A 250 12.09 -0.93 -9.53
CA PHE A 250 11.60 -2.26 -9.86
C PHE A 250 10.31 -2.21 -10.69
N ILE A 251 9.32 -1.43 -10.24
CA ILE A 251 8.06 -1.27 -10.97
C ILE A 251 8.29 -0.58 -12.31
N LEU A 252 9.06 0.52 -12.36
CA LEU A 252 9.35 1.23 -13.60
C LEU A 252 9.99 0.30 -14.62
N ASN A 253 11.03 -0.43 -14.22
CA ASN A 253 11.72 -1.38 -15.08
C ASN A 253 10.74 -2.42 -15.64
N HIS A 254 9.87 -3.00 -14.82
CA HIS A 254 8.89 -3.99 -15.28
C HIS A 254 7.83 -3.44 -16.23
N ILE A 255 7.40 -2.19 -16.05
CA ILE A 255 6.40 -1.55 -16.91
C ILE A 255 7.01 -1.06 -18.22
N SER A 256 8.26 -0.59 -18.19
CA SER A 256 8.98 -0.10 -19.36
C SER A 256 9.61 -1.25 -20.18
N SER A 257 10.08 -2.31 -19.52
CA SER A 257 10.69 -3.49 -20.17
C SER A 257 9.67 -4.48 -20.72
N ALA A 258 8.37 -4.29 -20.46
CA ALA A 258 7.31 -5.11 -21.04
C ALA A 258 7.34 -4.92 -22.56
N ALA A 259 8.14 -5.77 -23.23
CA ALA A 259 8.40 -5.73 -24.64
C ALA A 259 7.09 -5.78 -25.41
N ASP A 260 6.93 -4.79 -26.29
CA ASP A 260 5.75 -4.46 -27.07
C ASP A 260 4.62 -3.73 -26.30
N ALA A 261 4.49 -2.43 -26.60
CA ALA A 261 3.39 -1.61 -26.12
C ALA A 261 2.02 -2.15 -26.53
N GLU A 262 1.94 -2.79 -27.70
CA GLU A 262 0.72 -3.42 -28.19
C GLU A 262 0.41 -4.69 -27.42
N PHE A 263 1.42 -5.50 -27.08
CA PHE A 263 1.25 -6.72 -26.28
C PHE A 263 0.77 -6.43 -24.86
N PHE A 264 1.29 -5.38 -24.21
CA PHE A 264 0.80 -4.95 -22.89
C PHE A 264 -0.67 -4.55 -22.95
N ASP A 265 -1.03 -3.72 -23.94
CA ASP A 265 -2.42 -3.31 -24.15
C ASP A 265 -3.32 -4.52 -24.46
N LEU A 266 -2.86 -5.47 -25.30
CA LEU A 266 -3.56 -6.72 -25.59
C LEU A 266 -3.75 -7.58 -24.33
N SER A 267 -2.72 -7.69 -23.49
CA SER A 267 -2.76 -8.45 -22.24
C SER A 267 -3.75 -7.90 -21.21
N LEU A 268 -4.17 -6.62 -21.37
CA LEU A 268 -5.08 -5.94 -20.45
C LEU A 268 -6.45 -5.59 -21.07
N ARG A 269 -6.70 -5.97 -22.34
CA ARG A 269 -8.00 -5.75 -23.02
C ARG A 269 -9.10 -6.65 -22.46
N ARG A 270 -10.04 -6.07 -21.70
CA ARG A 270 -11.29 -6.77 -21.28
C ARG A 270 -12.28 -6.88 -22.45
N HIS A 271 -12.78 -8.08 -22.73
CA HIS A 271 -13.73 -8.35 -23.82
C HIS A 271 -15.21 -8.09 -23.49
N SER A 272 -15.54 -7.56 -22.31
CA SER A 272 -16.91 -7.15 -21.98
C SER A 272 -16.95 -6.24 -20.76
N GLN A 273 -17.77 -5.19 -20.85
CA GLN A 273 -18.10 -4.15 -19.86
C GLN A 273 -17.27 -2.86 -19.94
N SER A 274 -18.01 -1.76 -20.11
CA SER A 274 -17.59 -0.39 -20.33
C SER A 274 -16.94 0.27 -19.10
N SER A 275 -15.90 1.05 -19.39
CA SER A 275 -15.47 2.28 -18.71
C SER A 275 -14.55 2.18 -17.48
N GLU A 276 -13.36 1.63 -17.68
CA GLU A 276 -12.07 2.24 -17.33
C GLU A 276 -11.01 1.43 -18.08
N LYS A 277 -10.44 1.98 -19.16
CA LYS A 277 -9.43 1.26 -19.96
C LYS A 277 -8.20 1.09 -19.06
N VAL A 278 -7.95 -0.15 -18.62
CA VAL A 278 -6.71 -0.49 -17.89
C VAL A 278 -5.53 -0.02 -18.74
N ASN A 279 -4.69 0.85 -18.18
CA ASN A 279 -3.59 1.48 -18.88
C ASN A 279 -2.38 1.62 -17.96
N ARG A 280 -1.18 1.77 -18.56
CA ARG A 280 0.08 1.97 -17.83
C ARG A 280 0.04 3.16 -16.87
N GLY A 281 -0.65 4.24 -17.25
CA GLY A 281 -0.83 5.42 -16.42
C GLY A 281 -1.44 5.13 -15.04
N MET A 282 -2.21 4.05 -14.87
CA MET A 282 -2.78 3.66 -13.57
C MET A 282 -1.71 3.36 -12.52
N ILE A 283 -0.58 2.77 -12.92
CA ILE A 283 0.55 2.47 -12.02
C ILE A 283 1.63 3.54 -12.09
N LEU A 284 1.86 4.16 -13.25
CA LEU A 284 2.86 5.23 -13.37
C LEU A 284 2.47 6.48 -12.58
N ALA A 285 1.18 6.85 -12.57
CA ALA A 285 0.71 8.05 -11.87
C ALA A 285 1.06 8.04 -10.36
N PRO A 286 0.77 6.97 -9.59
CA PRO A 286 1.15 6.95 -8.18
C PRO A 286 2.67 6.89 -7.96
N LEU A 287 3.48 6.38 -8.90
CA LEU A 287 4.95 6.44 -8.80
C LEU A 287 5.46 7.88 -8.89
N VAL A 288 4.95 8.66 -9.85
CA VAL A 288 5.27 10.10 -9.94
C VAL A 288 4.79 10.81 -8.67
N GLY A 289 3.59 10.49 -8.20
CA GLY A 289 3.07 11.04 -6.94
C GLY A 289 3.97 10.74 -5.74
N ILE A 290 4.45 9.51 -5.61
CA ILE A 290 5.40 9.11 -4.56
C ILE A 290 6.65 9.98 -4.57
N ILE A 291 7.27 10.15 -5.75
CA ILE A 291 8.50 10.95 -5.90
C ILE A 291 8.22 12.42 -5.54
N LEU A 292 7.18 13.01 -6.12
CA LEU A 292 6.84 14.42 -5.89
C LEU A 292 6.45 14.71 -4.44
N ASN A 293 5.69 13.82 -3.79
CA ASN A 293 5.33 13.98 -2.37
C ASN A 293 6.57 14.09 -1.49
N LEU A 294 7.60 13.27 -1.76
CA LEU A 294 8.85 13.30 -1.01
C LEU A 294 9.71 14.52 -1.37
N LEU A 295 9.76 14.92 -2.64
CA LEU A 295 10.47 16.14 -3.05
C LEU A 295 9.86 17.40 -2.42
N ASP A 296 8.54 17.52 -2.46
CA ASP A 296 7.81 18.60 -1.82
C ASP A 296 8.08 18.60 -0.30
N ALA A 297 8.10 17.43 0.34
CA ALA A 297 8.42 17.31 1.75
C ALA A 297 9.88 17.71 2.07
N THR A 298 10.87 17.30 1.28
CA THR A 298 12.28 17.67 1.45
C THR A 298 12.52 19.18 1.31
N SER A 299 11.67 19.88 0.55
CA SER A 299 11.73 21.35 0.46
C SER A 299 11.31 22.06 1.77
N SER A 300 10.60 21.37 2.65
CA SER A 300 10.28 21.85 4.00
C SER A 300 11.51 21.73 4.91
N ALA A 301 11.80 22.77 5.71
CA ALA A 301 12.97 22.83 6.58
C ALA A 301 13.01 21.73 7.67
N GLU A 302 11.90 21.01 7.90
CA GLU A 302 11.75 20.01 8.97
C GLU A 302 12.48 18.67 8.72
N TYR A 303 12.87 18.35 7.47
CA TYR A 303 13.32 16.98 7.11
C TYR A 303 14.73 16.88 6.51
N ARG A 304 15.55 17.95 6.60
CA ARG A 304 16.80 18.09 5.84
C ARG A 304 17.96 17.16 6.21
N GLU A 305 17.95 16.48 7.35
CA GLU A 305 19.21 15.93 7.92
C GLU A 305 19.33 14.39 7.97
N ASN A 306 18.32 13.61 7.58
CA ASN A 306 18.34 12.16 7.87
C ASN A 306 18.45 11.28 6.60
N ASN A 307 17.51 11.35 5.65
CA ASN A 307 17.55 10.56 4.40
C ASN A 307 17.30 11.42 3.15
N ASP A 308 18.34 11.64 2.32
CA ASP A 308 18.21 12.37 1.04
C ASP A 308 17.79 11.43 -0.10
N LEU A 309 16.63 11.73 -0.71
CA LEU A 309 16.08 10.99 -1.85
C LEU A 309 17.06 10.94 -3.03
N LEU A 310 17.77 12.03 -3.31
CA LEU A 310 18.75 12.10 -4.40
C LEU A 310 19.92 11.16 -4.14
N ASP A 311 20.43 11.13 -2.91
CA ASP A 311 21.53 10.24 -2.54
C ASP A 311 21.15 8.78 -2.65
N VAL A 312 19.95 8.41 -2.21
CA VAL A 312 19.50 7.02 -2.26
C VAL A 312 19.41 6.53 -3.71
N PHE A 313 18.82 7.31 -4.63
CA PHE A 313 18.78 6.94 -6.05
C PHE A 313 20.16 6.94 -6.71
N ALA A 314 21.03 7.91 -6.38
CA ALA A 314 22.38 7.98 -6.94
C ALA A 314 23.26 6.79 -6.50
N SER A 315 23.07 6.31 -5.26
CA SER A 315 23.80 5.17 -4.69
C SER A 315 23.38 3.79 -5.20
N MET A 316 22.42 3.69 -6.13
CA MET A 316 21.94 2.41 -6.64
C MET A 316 22.91 1.81 -7.67
N ASP A 317 23.08 0.49 -7.62
CA ASP A 317 23.95 -0.27 -8.55
C ASP A 317 23.40 -0.38 -9.99
N CYS A 318 22.35 0.37 -10.33
CA CYS A 318 21.68 0.32 -11.63
C CYS A 318 21.35 1.71 -12.22
N PRO A 319 22.34 2.64 -12.30
CA PRO A 319 22.10 4.04 -12.67
C PRO A 319 21.39 4.21 -14.02
N ASP A 320 21.73 3.40 -15.02
CA ASP A 320 21.07 3.43 -16.34
C ASP A 320 19.58 3.06 -16.26
N THR A 321 19.24 2.07 -15.42
CA THR A 321 17.84 1.64 -15.22
C THR A 321 17.04 2.74 -14.54
N VAL A 322 17.65 3.40 -13.55
CA VAL A 322 17.05 4.56 -12.87
C VAL A 322 16.80 5.67 -13.89
N GLN A 323 17.84 6.10 -14.61
CA GLN A 323 17.73 7.20 -15.58
C GLN A 323 16.68 6.91 -16.67
N TYR A 324 16.70 5.71 -17.25
CA TYR A 324 15.72 5.30 -18.25
C TYR A 324 14.29 5.30 -17.69
N GLY A 325 14.10 4.80 -16.46
CA GLY A 325 12.79 4.79 -15.81
C GLY A 325 12.21 6.19 -15.60
N PHE A 326 13.03 7.14 -15.17
CA PHE A 326 12.61 8.54 -15.03
C PHE A 326 12.36 9.22 -16.38
N GLN A 327 13.21 8.98 -17.37
CA GLN A 327 12.99 9.47 -18.74
C GLN A 327 11.66 8.95 -19.30
N TYR A 328 11.36 7.66 -19.08
CA TYR A 328 10.09 7.06 -19.48
C TYR A 328 8.87 7.76 -18.84
N LEU A 329 8.97 8.22 -17.59
CA LEU A 329 7.90 8.98 -16.93
C LEU A 329 7.67 10.36 -17.55
N LEU A 330 8.76 11.04 -17.96
CA LEU A 330 8.71 12.34 -18.63
C LEU A 330 8.15 12.23 -20.05
N ASP A 331 8.53 11.18 -20.77
CA ASP A 331 8.11 10.94 -22.16
C ASP A 331 6.72 10.31 -22.28
N TYR A 332 6.14 9.80 -21.18
CA TYR A 332 4.84 9.14 -21.20
C TYR A 332 3.75 10.12 -21.65
N ASN A 333 2.83 9.68 -22.52
CA ASN A 333 1.70 10.52 -22.93
C ASN A 333 0.57 10.47 -21.90
N TRP A 334 0.38 11.59 -21.19
CA TRP A 334 -0.65 11.73 -20.16
C TRP A 334 -1.97 12.36 -20.65
N ASP A 335 -2.10 12.72 -21.94
CA ASP A 335 -3.26 13.47 -22.49
C ASP A 335 -4.63 12.78 -22.27
N GLY A 336 -4.64 11.47 -22.02
CA GLY A 336 -5.85 10.69 -21.71
C GLY A 336 -6.28 10.67 -20.23
N SER A 337 -5.45 11.19 -19.32
CA SER A 337 -5.60 11.00 -17.87
C SER A 337 -5.79 12.30 -17.08
N PHE A 338 -5.67 13.49 -17.69
CA PHE A 338 -5.67 14.77 -16.96
C PHE A 338 -6.27 15.95 -17.75
N ARG A 339 -6.74 16.98 -17.03
CA ARG A 339 -7.02 18.34 -17.54
C ARG A 339 -6.41 19.39 -16.59
N GLY A 340 -5.54 20.27 -17.07
CA GLY A 340 -5.19 21.54 -16.39
C GLY A 340 -3.71 21.90 -16.25
N GLY A 341 -3.42 23.18 -15.93
CA GLY A 341 -2.07 23.77 -15.88
C GLY A 341 -1.25 23.54 -14.61
N ALA A 342 -1.82 22.95 -13.54
CA ALA A 342 -1.09 22.61 -12.31
C ALA A 342 -0.05 21.48 -12.50
N TYR A 343 -0.01 20.89 -13.69
CA TYR A 343 0.77 19.71 -14.01
C TYR A 343 2.12 20.06 -14.65
N ALA A 344 2.22 21.20 -15.36
CA ALA A 344 3.49 21.70 -15.90
C ALA A 344 4.55 21.86 -14.80
N ALA A 345 4.19 22.53 -13.69
CA ALA A 345 5.09 22.69 -12.55
C ALA A 345 5.56 21.35 -11.94
N LYS A 346 4.72 20.31 -11.97
CA LYS A 346 5.06 18.98 -11.46
C LYS A 346 6.02 18.23 -12.40
N TYR A 347 5.90 18.44 -13.71
CA TYR A 347 6.90 17.96 -14.66
C TYR A 347 8.22 18.69 -14.51
N ASP A 348 8.18 20.02 -14.39
CA ASP A 348 9.39 20.81 -14.18
C ASP A 348 10.12 20.33 -12.93
N GLN A 349 9.41 20.00 -11.84
CA GLN A 349 10.00 19.40 -10.65
C GLN A 349 10.65 18.03 -10.94
N LEU A 350 9.98 17.14 -11.68
CA LEU A 350 10.51 15.82 -12.03
C LEU A 350 11.72 15.90 -12.97
N GLU A 351 11.70 16.80 -13.95
CA GLU A 351 12.78 17.06 -14.89
C GLU A 351 14.01 17.66 -14.18
N ASN A 352 13.78 18.62 -13.28
CA ASN A 352 14.84 19.16 -12.43
C ASN A 352 15.45 18.07 -11.54
N PHE A 353 14.61 17.19 -10.96
CA PHE A 353 15.09 16.07 -10.16
C PHE A 353 15.96 15.11 -10.97
N LEU A 354 15.53 14.73 -12.19
CA LEU A 354 16.32 13.88 -13.08
C LEU A 354 17.66 14.53 -13.44
N SER A 355 17.66 15.84 -13.73
CA SER A 355 18.88 16.58 -14.03
C SER A 355 19.88 16.57 -12.86
N LEU A 356 19.38 16.80 -11.64
CA LEU A 356 20.19 16.74 -10.42
C LEU A 356 20.73 15.33 -10.17
N LEU A 357 19.91 14.31 -10.39
CA LEU A 357 20.30 12.91 -10.25
C LEU A 357 21.44 12.56 -11.21
N THR A 358 21.30 12.91 -12.50
CA THR A 358 22.36 12.69 -13.50
C THR A 358 23.67 13.38 -13.11
N CYS A 359 23.62 14.63 -12.64
CA CYS A 359 24.81 15.33 -12.16
C CYS A 359 25.47 14.60 -10.97
N ARG A 360 24.67 14.11 -10.01
CA ARG A 360 25.18 13.46 -8.80
C ARG A 360 25.77 12.07 -9.09
N THR A 361 25.17 11.31 -9.99
CA THR A 361 25.68 10.00 -10.43
C THR A 361 27.04 10.14 -11.12
N VAL A 362 27.23 11.14 -12.00
CA VAL A 362 28.53 11.39 -12.66
C VAL A 362 29.62 11.71 -11.64
N LEU A 363 29.31 12.56 -10.65
CA LEU A 363 30.26 12.93 -9.59
C LEU A 363 30.64 11.75 -8.66
N GLN A 364 29.76 10.77 -8.50
CA GLN A 364 30.06 9.56 -7.73
C GLN A 364 30.94 8.58 -8.53
N HIS A 365 30.70 8.44 -9.83
CA HIS A 365 31.52 7.58 -10.69
C HIS A 365 32.98 8.05 -10.76
N ASP A 366 33.20 9.37 -10.89
CA ASP A 366 34.55 9.97 -10.92
C ASP A 366 35.35 9.76 -9.62
N LYS A 367 34.69 9.46 -8.49
CA LYS A 367 35.36 9.17 -7.20
C LYS A 367 35.73 7.69 -7.06
N VAL A 368 34.96 6.77 -7.64
CA VAL A 368 35.17 5.32 -7.50
C VAL A 368 36.33 4.83 -8.36
N ASP A 369 36.58 5.44 -9.53
CA ASP A 369 37.71 5.11 -10.41
C ASP A 369 39.11 5.47 -9.82
N SER A 370 39.18 5.96 -8.57
CA SER A 370 40.42 6.40 -7.92
C SER A 370 40.88 5.54 -6.73
N VAL A 371 40.19 4.43 -6.43
CA VAL A 371 40.53 3.56 -5.29
C VAL A 371 41.16 2.25 -5.80
N GLU A 372 42.47 2.11 -5.59
CA GLU A 372 43.23 0.88 -5.84
C GLU A 372 42.76 -0.25 -4.92
N ASP A 373 42.60 -1.45 -5.49
CA ASP A 373 42.37 -2.72 -4.80
C ASP A 373 43.33 -2.87 -3.62
N THR A 374 42.81 -2.71 -2.40
CA THR A 374 43.50 -3.07 -1.16
C THR A 374 42.79 -4.24 -0.52
N ASP A 375 43.61 -5.19 -0.08
CA ASP A 375 43.34 -6.54 0.44
C ASP A 375 41.94 -6.82 1.02
N LEU A 376 41.41 -8.00 0.67
CA LEU A 376 40.21 -8.63 1.23
C LEU A 376 40.20 -8.53 2.76
N ASP A 377 39.52 -7.50 3.27
CA ASP A 377 39.48 -7.18 4.69
C ASP A 377 38.40 -8.02 5.40
N ASP A 378 38.74 -8.61 6.54
CA ASP A 378 37.83 -9.30 7.46
C ASP A 378 36.71 -8.36 8.00
N SER A 379 36.75 -7.08 7.61
CA SER A 379 35.78 -6.04 7.94
C SER A 379 34.55 -6.01 7.02
N LEU A 380 34.52 -6.74 5.90
CA LEU A 380 33.35 -6.74 5.00
C LEU A 380 32.16 -7.53 5.55
N CYS A 381 30.95 -7.04 5.29
CA CYS A 381 29.72 -7.72 5.67
C CYS A 381 29.52 -9.00 4.85
N CYS A 382 29.51 -10.16 5.50
CA CYS A 382 29.28 -11.45 4.84
C CYS A 382 27.85 -11.70 4.31
N ILE A 383 26.93 -10.73 4.47
CA ILE A 383 25.56 -10.81 3.93
C ILE A 383 25.50 -10.18 2.54
N CYS A 384 26.05 -8.97 2.37
CA CYS A 384 26.04 -8.27 1.08
C CYS A 384 27.37 -8.34 0.32
N TYR A 385 28.48 -8.65 1.00
CA TYR A 385 29.85 -8.60 0.47
C TYR A 385 30.24 -7.24 -0.16
N ALA A 386 29.56 -6.16 0.25
CA ALA A 386 29.72 -4.83 -0.33
C ALA A 386 29.99 -3.73 0.72
N CYS A 387 29.29 -3.78 1.86
CA CYS A 387 29.45 -2.78 2.92
C CYS A 387 30.33 -3.31 4.06
N GLU A 388 30.94 -2.40 4.83
CA GLU A 388 31.63 -2.74 6.08
C GLU A 388 30.67 -3.36 7.12
N ALA A 389 31.17 -4.26 7.95
CA ALA A 389 30.45 -4.94 9.02
C ALA A 389 30.32 -4.04 10.27
N ASP A 390 29.65 -2.90 10.09
CA ASP A 390 29.47 -1.81 11.05
C ASP A 390 28.37 -2.05 12.11
N ALA A 391 27.92 -3.29 12.33
CA ALA A 391 26.90 -3.60 13.33
C ALA A 391 27.18 -4.88 14.13
N GLN A 392 26.82 -4.86 15.42
CA GLN A 392 26.85 -6.01 16.32
C GLN A 392 25.45 -6.49 16.67
N ILE A 393 25.25 -7.80 16.70
CA ILE A 393 23.95 -8.43 16.96
C ILE A 393 23.93 -9.03 18.37
N ALA A 394 23.07 -8.53 19.26
CA ALA A 394 22.88 -9.07 20.60
C ALA A 394 21.80 -10.19 20.62
N PRO A 395 21.98 -11.28 21.40
CA PRO A 395 23.10 -11.55 22.32
C PRO A 395 24.28 -12.31 21.69
N CYS A 396 24.16 -12.75 20.43
CA CYS A 396 25.10 -13.70 19.82
C CYS A 396 26.44 -13.10 19.34
N SER A 397 26.61 -11.78 19.38
CA SER A 397 27.82 -11.03 18.98
C SER A 397 28.26 -11.18 17.53
N HIS A 398 27.44 -11.78 16.65
CA HIS A 398 27.70 -11.79 15.21
C HIS A 398 27.73 -10.36 14.65
N ARG A 399 28.48 -10.19 13.55
CA ARG A 399 28.65 -8.91 12.87
C ARG A 399 28.13 -8.97 11.44
N SER A 400 27.63 -7.83 10.97
CA SER A 400 27.22 -7.57 9.59
C SER A 400 27.11 -6.06 9.40
N CYS A 401 26.85 -5.58 8.19
CA CYS A 401 26.48 -4.18 8.04
C CYS A 401 25.09 -3.94 8.66
N TYR A 402 24.89 -2.75 9.21
CA TYR A 402 23.66 -2.33 9.86
C TYR A 402 22.46 -2.44 8.92
N GLY A 403 22.64 -2.07 7.64
CA GLY A 403 21.61 -2.15 6.62
C GLY A 403 21.08 -3.58 6.38
N CYS A 404 21.98 -4.57 6.26
CA CYS A 404 21.58 -5.96 6.01
C CYS A 404 20.82 -6.56 7.21
N ILE A 405 21.34 -6.39 8.43
CA ILE A 405 20.68 -6.97 9.60
C ILE A 405 19.36 -6.29 9.92
N THR A 406 19.29 -4.96 9.87
CA THR A 406 18.02 -4.26 10.13
C THR A 406 16.95 -4.62 9.10
N ARG A 407 17.32 -4.78 7.83
CA ARG A 407 16.41 -5.28 6.78
C ARG A 407 15.95 -6.72 7.04
N HIS A 408 16.85 -7.61 7.46
CA HIS A 408 16.52 -9.00 7.81
C HIS A 408 15.51 -9.07 8.98
N LEU A 409 15.74 -8.25 10.01
CA LEU A 409 14.90 -8.20 11.21
C LEU A 409 13.46 -7.71 10.96
N LEU A 410 13.20 -7.02 9.83
CA LEU A 410 11.84 -6.65 9.45
C LEU A 410 10.92 -7.87 9.27
N ASN A 411 11.48 -9.00 8.85
CA ASN A 411 10.71 -10.22 8.56
C ASN A 411 11.08 -11.40 9.47
N CYS A 412 12.27 -11.40 10.07
CA CYS A 412 12.74 -12.49 10.91
C CYS A 412 13.50 -11.97 12.13
N GLN A 413 12.91 -12.10 13.33
CA GLN A 413 13.48 -11.64 14.61
C GLN A 413 14.63 -12.53 15.15
N ARG A 414 15.30 -13.28 14.27
CA ARG A 414 16.38 -14.20 14.61
C ARG A 414 17.64 -13.85 13.85
N CYS A 415 18.80 -14.07 14.45
CA CYS A 415 20.08 -13.76 13.85
C CYS A 415 20.27 -14.53 12.55
N PHE A 416 20.70 -13.84 11.49
CA PHE A 416 20.96 -14.43 10.17
C PHE A 416 21.92 -15.62 10.24
N PHE A 417 22.94 -15.55 11.11
CA PHE A 417 24.02 -16.55 11.18
C PHE A 417 23.70 -17.75 12.06
N CYS A 418 23.13 -17.52 13.25
CA CYS A 418 22.96 -18.57 14.26
C CYS A 418 21.50 -18.84 14.67
N ASN A 419 20.53 -18.13 14.08
CA ASN A 419 19.10 -18.29 14.34
C ASN A 419 18.67 -17.98 15.80
N THR A 420 19.56 -17.42 16.63
CA THR A 420 19.23 -16.96 17.99
C THR A 420 18.33 -15.72 17.91
N THR A 421 17.30 -15.61 18.76
CA THR A 421 16.45 -14.42 18.82
C THR A 421 17.28 -13.17 19.08
N VAL A 422 17.13 -12.18 18.21
CA VAL A 422 17.86 -10.91 18.33
C VAL A 422 17.13 -10.01 19.31
N THR A 423 17.87 -9.48 20.28
CA THR A 423 17.34 -8.53 21.27
C THR A 423 17.67 -7.10 20.93
N ASP A 424 18.82 -6.85 20.30
CA ASP A 424 19.28 -5.51 19.93
C ASP A 424 20.32 -5.57 18.80
N VAL A 425 20.47 -4.46 18.08
CA VAL A 425 21.50 -4.25 17.07
C VAL A 425 22.16 -2.89 17.28
N SER A 426 23.45 -2.89 17.61
CA SER A 426 24.22 -1.67 17.83
C SER A 426 25.18 -1.41 16.67
N LYS A 427 25.23 -0.17 16.16
CA LYS A 427 26.29 0.24 15.23
C LYS A 427 27.64 0.22 15.94
N ILE A 428 28.65 -0.34 15.29
CA ILE A 428 30.04 -0.34 15.73
C ILE A 428 30.78 0.58 14.74
N GLY A 429 31.01 1.82 15.15
CA GLY A 429 31.62 2.86 14.34
C GLY A 429 31.84 4.11 15.16
#